data_AF-A0A4Q5U0H6-F1
#
_entry.id   AF-A0A4Q5U0H6-F1
#
_cell.length_a   1.000
_cell.length_b   1.000
_cell.length_c   1.000
_cell.angle_alpha   90.00
_cell.angle_beta   90.00
_cell.angle_gamma   90.00
#
_symmetry.space_group_name_H-M   'P 1'
#
loop_
_entity.id
_entity.type
_entity.pdbx_description
1 polymer ?
#
loop_
_entity_poly.entity_id
_entity_poly.type
_entity_poly.pdbx_seq_one_letter_code
_entity_poly.pdbx_strand_id
1 'polypeptide(L)'
;MKFSRFIIPALCVTLLGSCTKDFQETNTDNNNPTAVSPDLLLSGVIRNMMDRQVGEAWGIGNIVVQHHAKIQFVNEDLYLWNERNDIWNSVYSNNRNLQNIIASTQGDETNPYYGVGLVMKSWMFSLVTDAYGDVPYTEAGKAKTDGIYQPVYDKQEDIYNGILADLKKANEVLATVPSNASFGGDPIYGGG
;
A
#
# COMPACT_ATOMS: atom_id res chain seq x y z
N MET A 1 -27.35 35.07 54.08
CA MET A 1 -27.13 33.89 53.20
C MET A 1 -27.60 34.20 51.77
N LYS A 2 -26.76 34.84 50.93
CA LYS A 2 -27.06 35.07 49.50
C LYS A 2 -25.94 34.63 48.55
N PHE A 3 -24.72 34.45 49.06
CA PHE A 3 -23.56 33.97 48.29
C PHE A 3 -23.64 32.47 47.93
N SER A 4 -24.32 31.63 48.72
CA SER A 4 -24.42 30.19 48.48
C SER A 4 -25.13 29.81 47.16
N ARG A 5 -26.02 30.67 46.64
CA ARG A 5 -26.79 30.40 45.39
C ARG A 5 -25.95 30.51 44.11
N PHE A 6 -24.79 31.19 44.16
CA PHE A 6 -23.90 31.35 43.00
C PHE A 6 -22.73 30.36 42.99
N ILE A 7 -22.46 29.69 44.12
CA ILE A 7 -21.32 28.76 44.25
C ILE A 7 -21.55 27.48 43.44
N ILE A 8 -22.78 26.95 43.44
CA ILE A 8 -23.13 25.69 42.75
C ILE A 8 -22.98 25.82 41.22
N PRO A 9 -23.56 26.85 40.54
CA PRO A 9 -23.37 27.00 39.10
C PRO A 9 -21.91 27.32 38.70
N ALA A 10 -21.18 28.08 39.52
CA ALA A 10 -19.75 28.34 39.28
C ALA A 10 -18.90 27.06 39.35
N LEU A 11 -19.19 26.18 40.31
CA LEU A 11 -18.53 24.88 40.45
C LEU A 11 -18.83 23.95 39.26
N CYS A 12 -20.08 23.93 38.77
CA CYS A 12 -20.44 23.16 37.57
C CYS A 12 -19.71 23.60 36.30
N VAL A 13 -19.49 24.92 36.11
CA VAL A 13 -18.73 25.44 34.96
C VAL A 13 -17.26 25.03 35.03
N THR A 14 -16.66 24.99 36.23
CA THR A 14 -15.27 24.52 36.39
C THR A 14 -15.09 23.01 36.17
N LEU A 15 -16.14 22.20 36.37
CA LEU A 15 -16.09 20.74 36.17
C LEU A 15 -16.13 20.35 34.68
N LEU A 16 -16.75 21.16 33.80
CA LEU A 16 -16.82 20.87 32.37
C LEU A 16 -15.48 21.00 31.63
N GLY A 17 -14.57 21.88 32.08
CA GLY A 17 -13.23 22.04 31.51
C GLY A 17 -12.22 20.98 31.97
N SER A 18 -12.55 20.21 33.02
CA SER A 18 -11.66 19.18 33.56
C SER A 18 -11.73 17.85 32.82
N CYS A 19 -12.82 17.58 32.08
CA CYS A 19 -13.03 16.29 31.40
C CYS A 19 -12.32 16.16 30.05
N THR A 20 -11.77 17.26 29.50
CA THR A 20 -11.11 17.26 28.17
C THR A 20 -9.64 17.64 28.23
N LYS A 21 -9.08 17.84 29.43
CA LYS A 21 -7.76 18.47 29.62
C LYS A 21 -6.63 17.72 28.89
N ASP A 22 -6.68 16.39 28.93
CA ASP A 22 -5.67 15.52 28.33
C ASP A 22 -6.28 14.56 27.29
N PHE A 23 -7.48 14.89 26.75
CA PHE A 23 -8.21 13.99 25.85
C PHE A 23 -7.44 13.71 24.56
N GLN A 24 -6.80 14.72 23.99
CA GLN A 24 -6.01 14.55 22.77
C GLN A 24 -4.76 13.71 23.04
N GLU A 25 -4.05 13.93 24.14
CA GLU A 25 -2.87 13.13 24.51
C GLU A 25 -3.24 11.68 24.83
N THR A 26 -4.30 11.47 25.62
CA THR A 26 -4.80 10.12 25.98
C THR A 26 -5.28 9.32 24.77
N ASN A 27 -5.86 9.99 23.77
CA ASN A 27 -6.32 9.35 22.53
C ASN A 27 -5.32 9.42 21.37
N THR A 28 -4.13 9.99 21.59
CA THR A 28 -3.05 9.92 20.60
C THR A 28 -2.34 8.60 20.76
N ASP A 29 -2.49 7.74 19.76
CA ASP A 29 -1.80 6.46 19.74
C ASP A 29 -0.30 6.65 19.45
N ASN A 30 0.50 6.65 20.51
CA ASN A 30 1.96 6.75 20.40
C ASN A 30 2.62 5.45 19.92
N ASN A 31 1.89 4.34 19.81
CA ASN A 31 2.41 3.06 19.32
C ASN A 31 2.37 2.94 17.80
N ASN A 32 1.62 3.82 17.12
CA ASN A 32 1.49 3.83 15.67
C ASN A 32 2.25 5.01 15.06
N PRO A 33 3.20 4.78 14.13
CA PRO A 33 3.94 5.86 13.50
C PRO A 33 3.02 6.72 12.61
N THR A 34 3.08 8.03 12.80
CA THR A 34 2.31 9.01 12.01
C THR A 34 3.00 9.37 10.69
N ALA A 35 4.32 9.19 10.62
CA ALA A 35 5.14 9.32 9.43
C ALA A 35 6.17 8.18 9.41
N VAL A 36 6.33 7.53 8.26
CA VAL A 36 7.27 6.43 8.04
C VAL A 36 8.18 6.82 6.88
N SER A 37 9.47 6.56 7.01
CA SER A 37 10.45 6.88 5.98
C SER A 37 10.28 5.97 4.74
N PRO A 38 10.57 6.48 3.53
CA PRO A 38 10.32 5.74 2.29
C PRO A 38 11.16 4.46 2.15
N ASP A 39 12.36 4.41 2.73
CA ASP A 39 13.23 3.22 2.77
C ASP A 39 12.58 2.05 3.55
N LEU A 40 11.98 2.35 4.71
CA LEU A 40 11.32 1.32 5.52
C LEU A 40 10.05 0.80 4.83
N LEU A 41 9.27 1.71 4.23
CA LEU A 41 8.10 1.33 3.44
C LEU A 41 8.48 0.49 2.23
N LEU A 42 9.55 0.85 1.51
CA LEU A 42 9.98 0.15 0.30
C LEU A 42 10.41 -1.28 0.62
N SER A 43 11.21 -1.45 1.68
CA SER A 43 11.63 -2.78 2.15
C SER A 43 10.42 -3.66 2.45
N GLY A 44 9.43 -3.09 3.14
CA GLY A 44 8.18 -3.78 3.48
C GLY A 44 7.38 -4.18 2.24
N VAL A 45 7.17 -3.26 1.29
CA VAL A 45 6.44 -3.54 0.05
C VAL A 45 7.11 -4.64 -0.76
N ILE A 46 8.44 -4.52 -0.98
CA ILE A 46 9.20 -5.52 -1.74
C ILE A 46 9.10 -6.89 -1.07
N ARG A 47 9.40 -6.98 0.22
CA ARG A 47 9.37 -8.26 0.95
C ARG A 47 7.97 -8.89 0.93
N ASN A 48 6.93 -8.13 1.25
CA ASN A 48 5.56 -8.66 1.30
C ASN A 48 5.08 -9.15 -0.06
N MET A 49 5.37 -8.42 -1.13
CA MET A 49 4.95 -8.81 -2.48
C MET A 49 5.76 -10.00 -3.00
N MET A 50 7.07 -10.05 -2.73
CA MET A 50 7.91 -11.20 -3.09
C MET A 50 7.50 -12.47 -2.34
N ASP A 51 7.29 -12.39 -1.02
CA ASP A 51 6.81 -13.52 -0.21
C ASP A 51 5.47 -14.04 -0.76
N ARG A 52 4.53 -13.13 -1.09
CA ARG A 52 3.26 -13.50 -1.69
C ARG A 52 3.43 -14.19 -3.05
N GLN A 53 4.21 -13.59 -3.95
CA GLN A 53 4.38 -14.13 -5.30
C GLN A 53 5.01 -15.52 -5.30
N VAL A 54 6.05 -15.73 -4.47
CA VAL A 54 6.67 -17.04 -4.31
C VAL A 54 5.69 -18.06 -3.73
N GLY A 55 4.87 -17.64 -2.76
CA GLY A 55 3.81 -18.47 -2.19
C GLY A 55 2.77 -18.91 -3.21
N GLU A 56 2.25 -17.99 -4.03
CA GLU A 56 1.27 -18.31 -5.09
C GLU A 56 1.88 -19.19 -6.18
N ALA A 57 3.12 -18.92 -6.59
CA ALA A 57 3.84 -19.73 -7.57
C ALA A 57 4.04 -21.16 -7.06
N TRP A 58 4.49 -21.31 -5.81
CA TRP A 58 4.68 -22.62 -5.19
C TRP A 58 3.35 -23.38 -5.01
N GLY A 59 2.29 -22.66 -4.65
CA GLY A 59 0.94 -23.18 -4.45
C GLY A 59 0.18 -23.40 -5.76
N ILE A 60 -0.86 -22.58 -6.01
CA ILE A 60 -1.74 -22.77 -7.17
C ILE A 60 -0.98 -22.69 -8.49
N GLY A 61 0.00 -21.78 -8.61
CA GLY A 61 0.73 -21.56 -9.85
C GLY A 61 1.31 -22.85 -10.42
N ASN A 62 2.07 -23.60 -9.61
CA ASN A 62 2.64 -24.89 -10.01
C ASN A 62 1.59 -25.97 -10.29
N ILE A 63 0.44 -25.93 -9.62
CA ILE A 63 -0.62 -26.92 -9.80
C ILE A 63 -1.35 -26.69 -11.13
N VAL A 64 -1.71 -25.44 -11.45
CA VAL A 64 -2.49 -25.13 -12.66
C VAL A 64 -1.69 -25.32 -13.94
N VAL A 65 -0.39 -25.06 -13.89
CA VAL A 65 0.53 -25.33 -15.01
C VAL A 65 1.07 -26.77 -15.00
N GLN A 66 0.58 -27.61 -14.07
CA GLN A 66 0.89 -29.04 -13.97
C GLN A 66 2.38 -29.36 -13.74
N HIS A 67 3.13 -28.46 -13.10
CA HIS A 67 4.48 -28.77 -12.62
C HIS A 67 4.44 -29.70 -11.40
N HIS A 68 3.44 -29.56 -10.54
CA HIS A 68 3.21 -30.40 -9.37
C HIS A 68 1.77 -30.93 -9.34
N ALA A 69 1.56 -31.98 -8.55
CA ALA A 69 0.22 -32.43 -8.16
C ALA A 69 0.16 -32.61 -6.64
N LYS A 70 -0.99 -32.34 -6.02
CA LYS A 70 -1.15 -32.58 -4.59
C LYS A 70 -1.54 -34.04 -4.31
N ILE A 71 -1.02 -34.58 -3.20
CA ILE A 71 -1.42 -35.90 -2.66
C ILE A 71 -2.58 -35.80 -1.67
N GLN A 72 -2.82 -34.62 -1.10
CA GLN A 72 -3.90 -34.31 -0.15
C GLN A 72 -4.43 -32.91 -0.44
N PHE A 73 -5.72 -32.66 -0.17
CA PHE A 73 -6.39 -31.40 -0.51
C PHE A 73 -6.28 -31.06 -2.00
N VAL A 74 -6.71 -32.00 -2.85
CA VAL A 74 -6.57 -31.96 -4.33
C VAL A 74 -7.56 -31.03 -5.03
N ASN A 75 -8.20 -30.13 -4.29
CA ASN A 75 -9.22 -29.26 -4.85
C ASN A 75 -8.66 -28.43 -5.99
N GLU A 76 -7.43 -27.93 -5.84
CA GLU A 76 -6.77 -27.15 -6.89
C GLU A 76 -6.48 -27.97 -8.15
N ASP A 77 -6.04 -29.21 -8.02
CA ASP A 77 -5.79 -30.12 -9.15
C ASP A 77 -7.09 -30.43 -9.93
N LEU A 78 -8.23 -30.31 -9.26
CA LEU A 78 -9.57 -30.50 -9.82
C LEU A 78 -10.26 -29.18 -10.19
N TYR A 79 -9.55 -28.05 -10.14
CA TYR A 79 -10.10 -26.71 -10.42
C TYR A 79 -11.24 -26.25 -9.47
N LEU A 80 -11.26 -26.77 -8.23
CA LEU A 80 -12.25 -26.50 -7.18
C LEU A 80 -11.75 -25.51 -6.11
N TRP A 81 -11.05 -24.44 -6.52
CA TRP A 81 -10.33 -23.54 -5.59
C TRP A 81 -11.10 -22.32 -5.04
N ASN A 82 -12.42 -22.23 -5.29
CA ASN A 82 -13.30 -21.12 -4.86
C ASN A 82 -12.72 -19.73 -5.15
N GLU A 83 -13.22 -18.68 -4.49
CA GLU A 83 -12.59 -17.37 -4.57
C GLU A 83 -11.18 -17.37 -3.99
N ARG A 84 -10.29 -16.63 -4.63
CA ARG A 84 -8.95 -16.35 -4.11
C ARG A 84 -8.78 -14.86 -3.97
N ASN A 85 -8.31 -14.43 -2.81
CA ASN A 85 -8.15 -13.00 -2.50
C ASN A 85 -6.71 -12.65 -2.12
N ASP A 86 -5.78 -13.60 -2.20
CA ASP A 86 -4.42 -13.45 -1.71
C ASP A 86 -3.61 -12.39 -2.47
N ILE A 87 -3.54 -12.48 -3.79
CA ILE A 87 -2.88 -11.47 -4.64
C ILE A 87 -3.61 -10.14 -4.53
N TRP A 88 -4.95 -10.16 -4.61
CA TRP A 88 -5.79 -8.97 -4.46
C TRP A 88 -5.47 -8.19 -3.17
N ASN A 89 -5.56 -8.86 -2.03
CA ASN A 89 -5.34 -8.26 -0.72
C ASN A 89 -3.90 -7.76 -0.58
N SER A 90 -2.91 -8.54 -1.04
CA SER A 90 -1.51 -8.14 -1.01
C SER A 90 -1.24 -6.89 -1.85
N VAL A 91 -1.73 -6.84 -3.09
CA VAL A 91 -1.53 -5.69 -3.98
C VAL A 91 -2.18 -4.44 -3.42
N TYR A 92 -3.46 -4.47 -3.05
CA TYR A 92 -4.15 -3.26 -2.58
C TYR A 92 -3.69 -2.81 -1.19
N SER A 93 -3.29 -3.72 -0.30
CA SER A 93 -2.71 -3.35 1.00
C SER A 93 -1.35 -2.68 0.84
N ASN A 94 -0.50 -3.19 -0.06
CA ASN A 94 0.81 -2.60 -0.32
C ASN A 94 0.74 -1.34 -1.19
N ASN A 95 -0.27 -1.21 -2.06
CA ASN A 95 -0.46 -0.01 -2.89
C ASN A 95 -0.57 1.23 -2.00
N ARG A 96 -1.23 1.15 -0.84
CA ARG A 96 -1.27 2.27 0.12
C ARG A 96 0.12 2.73 0.58
N ASN A 97 1.00 1.78 0.90
CA ASN A 97 2.38 2.11 1.30
C ASN A 97 3.17 2.69 0.13
N LEU A 98 2.95 2.15 -1.07
CA LEU A 98 3.56 2.64 -2.29
C LEU A 98 3.14 4.08 -2.63
N GLN A 99 1.85 4.41 -2.46
CA GLN A 99 1.36 5.78 -2.60
C GLN A 99 2.03 6.73 -1.59
N ASN A 100 2.27 6.29 -0.35
CA ASN A 100 3.00 7.10 0.64
C ASN A 100 4.47 7.32 0.22
N ILE A 101 5.13 6.31 -0.36
CA ILE A 101 6.49 6.44 -0.91
C ILE A 101 6.50 7.48 -2.03
N ILE A 102 5.60 7.36 -3.01
CA ILE A 102 5.49 8.30 -4.14
C ILE A 102 5.18 9.71 -3.63
N ALA A 103 4.23 9.87 -2.71
CA ALA A 103 3.89 11.18 -2.14
C ALA A 103 5.06 11.81 -1.36
N SER A 104 5.92 11.01 -0.72
CA SER A 104 7.10 11.51 0.00
C SER A 104 8.13 12.20 -0.90
N THR A 105 8.10 11.91 -2.21
CA THR A 105 8.97 12.55 -3.21
C THR A 105 8.53 13.98 -3.53
N GLN A 106 7.32 14.40 -3.11
CA GLN A 106 6.77 15.73 -3.35
C GLN A 106 6.73 16.13 -4.84
N GLY A 107 6.67 15.15 -5.74
CA GLY A 107 6.68 15.37 -7.19
C GLY A 107 8.07 15.63 -7.78
N ASP A 108 9.14 15.40 -7.01
CA ASP A 108 10.51 15.39 -7.53
C ASP A 108 10.73 14.14 -8.41
N GLU A 109 10.58 14.33 -9.72
CA GLU A 109 10.82 13.30 -10.74
C GLU A 109 12.31 12.99 -10.97
N THR A 110 13.21 13.49 -10.12
CA THR A 110 14.63 13.04 -10.06
C THR A 110 14.88 12.12 -8.86
N ASN A 111 13.90 11.99 -7.96
CA ASN A 111 14.02 11.18 -6.77
C ASN A 111 13.98 9.67 -7.12
N PRO A 112 14.97 8.86 -6.70
CA PRO A 112 15.00 7.43 -7.02
C PRO A 112 13.77 6.66 -6.49
N TYR A 113 13.22 7.06 -5.33
CA TYR A 113 12.00 6.43 -4.81
C TYR A 113 10.78 6.64 -5.72
N TYR A 114 10.75 7.71 -6.52
CA TYR A 114 9.69 7.92 -7.50
C TYR A 114 9.78 6.87 -8.61
N GLY A 115 10.97 6.72 -9.21
CA GLY A 115 11.22 5.74 -10.27
C GLY A 115 10.98 4.30 -9.80
N VAL A 116 11.55 3.92 -8.66
CA VAL A 116 11.34 2.59 -8.07
C VAL A 116 9.88 2.38 -7.67
N GLY A 117 9.22 3.41 -7.16
CA GLY A 117 7.80 3.38 -6.82
C GLY A 117 6.93 3.03 -8.04
N LEU A 118 7.22 3.63 -9.21
CA LEU A 118 6.55 3.32 -10.47
C LEU A 118 6.83 1.90 -10.96
N VAL A 119 8.06 1.39 -10.83
CA VAL A 119 8.40 -0.01 -11.16
C VAL A 119 7.60 -0.97 -10.28
N MET A 120 7.59 -0.75 -8.98
CA MET A 120 6.85 -1.59 -8.04
C MET A 120 5.35 -1.54 -8.29
N LYS A 121 4.79 -0.36 -8.60
CA LYS A 121 3.38 -0.19 -8.97
C LYS A 121 3.06 -1.04 -10.20
N SER A 122 3.88 -0.91 -11.23
CA SER A 122 3.74 -1.60 -12.50
C SER A 122 3.73 -3.12 -12.31
N TRP A 123 4.69 -3.65 -11.56
CA TRP A 123 4.77 -5.08 -11.27
C TRP A 123 3.59 -5.57 -10.41
N MET A 124 3.23 -4.85 -9.34
CA MET A 124 2.11 -5.23 -8.49
C MET A 124 0.78 -5.26 -9.28
N PHE A 125 0.56 -4.28 -10.15
CA PHE A 125 -0.65 -4.22 -10.95
C PHE A 125 -0.67 -5.24 -12.09
N SER A 126 0.49 -5.63 -12.64
CA SER A 126 0.56 -6.75 -13.58
C SER A 126 0.10 -8.05 -12.92
N LEU A 127 0.54 -8.32 -11.68
CA LEU A 127 0.16 -9.53 -10.95
C LEU A 127 -1.35 -9.65 -10.72
N VAL A 128 -2.00 -8.56 -10.28
CA VAL A 128 -3.44 -8.60 -9.99
C VAL A 128 -4.27 -8.60 -11.28
N THR A 129 -3.89 -7.85 -12.32
CA THR A 129 -4.66 -7.89 -13.58
C THR A 129 -4.49 -9.23 -14.29
N ASP A 130 -3.31 -9.86 -14.25
CA ASP A 130 -3.11 -11.19 -14.82
C ASP A 130 -3.95 -12.27 -14.11
N ALA A 131 -4.19 -12.10 -12.81
CA ALA A 131 -5.00 -13.02 -12.02
C ALA A 131 -6.52 -12.81 -12.17
N TYR A 132 -6.98 -11.56 -12.33
CA TYR A 132 -8.41 -11.21 -12.20
C TYR A 132 -9.01 -10.48 -13.42
N GLY A 133 -8.20 -10.04 -14.39
CA GLY A 133 -8.66 -9.24 -15.52
C GLY A 133 -8.79 -7.76 -15.16
N ASP A 134 -9.97 -7.21 -15.41
CA ASP A 134 -10.32 -5.83 -15.09
C ASP A 134 -10.31 -5.63 -13.56
N VAL A 135 -9.64 -4.59 -13.07
CA VAL A 135 -9.49 -4.31 -11.64
C VAL A 135 -9.33 -2.80 -11.39
N PRO A 136 -9.57 -2.30 -10.17
CA PRO A 136 -9.27 -0.91 -9.84
C PRO A 136 -7.79 -0.57 -10.01
N TYR A 137 -7.46 0.41 -10.86
CA TYR A 137 -6.07 0.82 -11.12
C TYR A 137 -5.89 2.34 -11.05
N THR A 138 -6.59 3.10 -11.90
CA THR A 138 -6.44 4.56 -12.02
C THR A 138 -7.00 5.30 -10.81
N GLU A 139 -8.02 4.76 -10.16
CA GLU A 139 -8.65 5.31 -8.95
C GLU A 139 -8.16 4.64 -7.65
N ALA A 140 -7.36 3.57 -7.76
CA ALA A 140 -6.94 2.78 -6.62
C ALA A 140 -6.07 3.58 -5.63
N GLY A 141 -6.46 3.57 -4.36
CA GLY A 141 -5.69 4.22 -3.28
C GLY A 141 -5.97 5.71 -3.09
N LYS A 142 -6.94 6.30 -3.82
CA LYS A 142 -7.28 7.73 -3.76
C LYS A 142 -8.29 8.11 -2.67
N ALA A 143 -8.59 7.21 -1.74
CA ALA A 143 -9.53 7.50 -0.64
C ALA A 143 -9.09 8.69 0.24
N LYS A 144 -7.78 8.84 0.50
CA LYS A 144 -7.26 9.92 1.35
C LYS A 144 -7.14 11.25 0.60
N THR A 145 -6.85 11.22 -0.70
CA THR A 145 -6.59 12.42 -1.50
C THR A 145 -7.86 12.98 -2.13
N ASP A 146 -8.70 12.10 -2.68
CA ASP A 146 -9.81 12.48 -3.58
C ASP A 146 -11.18 11.98 -3.05
N GLY A 147 -11.19 11.24 -1.93
CA GLY A 147 -12.43 10.71 -1.34
C GLY A 147 -13.05 9.55 -2.13
N ILE A 148 -12.29 8.88 -2.99
CA ILE A 148 -12.78 7.75 -3.80
C ILE A 148 -12.70 6.47 -2.97
N TYR A 149 -13.83 6.03 -2.42
CA TYR A 149 -13.94 4.81 -1.61
C TYR A 149 -14.40 3.58 -2.40
N GLN A 150 -14.95 3.79 -3.60
CA GLN A 150 -15.47 2.74 -4.48
C GLN A 150 -14.85 2.93 -5.87
N PRO A 151 -13.55 2.62 -6.03
CA PRO A 151 -12.87 2.86 -7.28
C PRO A 151 -13.46 1.99 -8.39
N VAL A 152 -13.59 2.56 -9.59
CA VAL A 152 -14.04 1.81 -10.76
C VAL A 152 -13.02 0.74 -11.16
N TYR A 153 -13.48 -0.28 -11.87
CA TYR A 153 -12.62 -1.30 -12.45
C TYR A 153 -12.17 -0.81 -13.82
N ASP A 154 -10.87 -0.65 -14.00
CA ASP A 154 -10.29 -0.31 -15.28
C ASP A 154 -10.12 -1.58 -16.13
N LYS A 155 -10.21 -1.43 -17.45
CA LYS A 155 -10.00 -2.56 -18.36
C LYS A 155 -8.55 -3.04 -18.29
N GLN A 156 -8.32 -4.34 -18.39
CA GLN A 156 -6.97 -4.91 -18.44
C GLN A 156 -6.08 -4.27 -19.51
N GLU A 157 -6.61 -3.94 -20.69
CA GLU A 157 -5.89 -3.23 -21.75
C GLU A 157 -5.41 -1.84 -21.28
N ASP A 158 -6.28 -1.07 -20.64
CA ASP A 158 -5.95 0.27 -20.13
C ASP A 158 -4.95 0.20 -18.98
N ILE A 159 -5.04 -0.84 -18.14
CA ILE A 159 -4.07 -1.12 -17.08
C ILE A 159 -2.69 -1.36 -17.68
N TYR A 160 -2.57 -2.22 -18.70
CA TYR A 160 -1.29 -2.50 -19.35
C TYR A 160 -0.70 -1.27 -20.06
N ASN A 161 -1.54 -0.44 -20.69
CA ASN A 161 -1.11 0.84 -21.24
C ASN A 161 -0.54 1.76 -20.13
N GLY A 162 -1.18 1.78 -18.96
CA GLY A 162 -0.69 2.49 -17.78
C GLY A 162 0.64 1.93 -17.25
N ILE A 163 0.77 0.62 -17.13
CA ILE A 163 2.01 -0.09 -16.73
C ILE A 163 3.17 0.31 -17.65
N LEU A 164 2.97 0.28 -18.96
CA LEU A 164 4.01 0.65 -19.92
C LEU A 164 4.40 2.13 -19.82
N ALA A 165 3.43 3.02 -19.58
CA ALA A 165 3.68 4.44 -19.35
C ALA A 165 4.47 4.68 -18.04
N ASP A 166 4.07 4.04 -16.95
CA ASP A 166 4.73 4.11 -15.65
C ASP A 166 6.18 3.59 -15.76
N LEU A 167 6.41 2.45 -16.42
CA LEU A 167 7.76 1.89 -16.62
C LEU A 167 8.64 2.77 -17.51
N LYS A 168 8.08 3.37 -18.57
CA LYS A 168 8.82 4.35 -19.39
C LYS A 168 9.25 5.54 -18.54
N LYS A 169 8.34 6.08 -17.73
CA LYS A 169 8.63 7.20 -16.84
C LYS A 169 9.67 6.81 -15.79
N ALA A 170 9.56 5.62 -15.20
CA ALA A 170 10.54 5.10 -14.26
C ALA A 170 11.94 5.03 -14.88
N ASN A 171 12.06 4.56 -16.12
CA ASN A 171 13.33 4.50 -16.84
C ASN A 171 13.92 5.91 -17.06
N GLU A 172 13.11 6.89 -17.43
CA GLU A 172 13.54 8.29 -17.58
C GLU A 172 14.06 8.86 -16.25
N VAL A 173 13.32 8.63 -15.14
CA VAL A 173 13.68 9.09 -13.79
C VAL A 173 15.00 8.46 -13.34
N LEU A 174 15.08 7.12 -13.39
CA LEU A 174 16.25 6.38 -12.90
C LEU A 174 17.51 6.64 -13.73
N ALA A 175 17.38 6.98 -15.01
CA ALA A 175 18.52 7.40 -15.83
C ALA A 175 19.15 8.73 -15.39
N THR A 176 18.43 9.56 -14.63
CA THR A 176 18.97 10.82 -14.09
C THR A 176 19.67 10.65 -12.74
N VAL A 177 19.50 9.49 -12.09
CA VAL A 177 20.09 9.21 -10.78
C VAL A 177 21.61 9.03 -10.97
N PRO A 178 22.46 9.78 -10.24
CA PRO A 178 23.91 9.63 -10.33
C PRO A 178 24.35 8.20 -9.97
N SER A 179 25.36 7.66 -10.66
CA SER A 179 25.85 6.29 -10.45
C SER A 179 26.43 6.02 -9.04
N ASN A 180 26.70 7.08 -8.27
CA ASN A 180 27.14 7.01 -6.88
C ASN A 180 26.04 7.39 -5.88
N ALA A 181 24.84 7.72 -6.35
CA ALA A 181 23.69 7.91 -5.49
C ALA A 181 23.21 6.54 -5.03
N SER A 182 23.01 6.41 -3.72
CA SER A 182 22.42 5.23 -3.11
C SER A 182 21.26 5.67 -2.23
N PHE A 183 20.17 4.91 -2.25
CA PHE A 183 19.03 5.11 -1.36
C PHE A 183 18.77 3.85 -0.55
N GLY A 184 18.06 4.00 0.57
CA GLY A 184 17.82 2.88 1.49
C GLY A 184 16.64 2.02 1.07
N GLY A 185 16.60 0.80 1.60
CA GLY A 185 15.38 0.00 1.63
C GLY A 185 15.07 -0.82 0.37
N ASP A 186 16.03 -0.94 -0.54
CA ASP A 186 15.95 -1.87 -1.66
C ASP A 186 16.80 -3.13 -1.39
N PRO A 187 16.20 -4.25 -0.99
CA PRO A 187 16.91 -5.52 -0.80
C PRO A 187 17.20 -6.28 -2.10
N ILE A 188 16.71 -5.82 -3.27
CA ILE A 188 16.92 -6.52 -4.55
C ILE A 188 18.22 -6.04 -5.19
N TYR A 189 18.41 -4.73 -5.33
CA TYR A 189 19.60 -4.15 -5.97
C TYR A 189 20.50 -3.38 -5.01
N GLY A 190 20.11 -3.23 -3.73
CA GLY A 190 20.91 -2.52 -2.74
C GLY A 190 20.82 -1.00 -2.85
N GLY A 191 19.83 -0.47 -3.58
CA GLY A 191 19.57 0.97 -3.65
C GLY A 191 20.38 1.74 -4.70
N GLY A 192 20.93 1.04 -5.70
CA GLY A 192 21.69 1.61 -6.81
C GLY A 192 22.38 0.54 -7.64
#